data_AF-A0A1P8KA89-F1
#
_entry.id   AF-A0A1P8KA89-F1
#
_cell.length_a   1.000
_cell.length_b   1.000
_cell.length_c   1.000
_cell.angle_alpha   90.00
_cell.angle_beta   90.00
_cell.angle_gamma   90.00
#
_symmetry.space_group_name_H-M   'P 1'
#
loop_
_entity.id
_entity.type
_entity.pdbx_description
1 polymer ?
#
loop_
_entity_poly.entity_id
_entity_poly.type
_entity_poly.pdbx_seq_one_letter_code
_entity_poly.pdbx_strand_id
1 'polypeptide(L)'
;MTNDEYDEMLARHQRRTQEMAVQELRNASTLIEAFKEYAHARGVLLTDSSFHYSPPLGITASAPGLLLALTDIKADGRDGLFSWADLTQVLQPEIFDSGCFRGTNFVAMAHPCFRRQMHPGSNWAPRFIDLFWALNGIGLEKSIALDENRVRIDVDGPMYAEADTWYGPPFNKEISQIASGNVKLRPPADLSITRLQMFFSSAYCVDIKWSGSSVIKTFQALELKTEDVQIALGDDQYHPARYLHAEFDTQSRTFRHFDGAIQYLTSAEYQARRDNDFSMTYKTTQHVKPKSKKLFKLNGAIEVDDWVELSSHFFAANPLMFEYFNGAYPDHILNILEKLRALPEERR
;
A
#
# COMPACT_ATOMS: atom_id res chain seq x y z
N MET A 1 -20.03 17.08 19.26
CA MET A 1 -18.75 16.76 19.91
C MET A 1 -17.89 17.99 19.72
N THR A 2 -17.48 18.64 20.79
CA THR A 2 -16.50 19.72 20.71
C THR A 2 -15.11 19.13 20.42
N ASN A 3 -14.16 19.93 19.94
CA ASN A 3 -12.79 19.45 19.74
C ASN A 3 -12.18 18.92 21.05
N ASP A 4 -12.47 19.58 22.18
CA ASP A 4 -11.98 19.18 23.50
C ASP A 4 -12.51 17.79 23.94
N GLU A 5 -13.78 17.50 23.69
CA GLU A 5 -14.37 16.18 23.98
C GLU A 5 -13.75 15.07 23.10
N TYR A 6 -13.47 15.40 21.83
CA TYR A 6 -12.84 14.48 20.90
C TYR A 6 -11.39 14.18 21.29
N ASP A 7 -10.62 15.20 21.66
CA ASP A 7 -9.23 15.07 22.07
C ASP A 7 -9.12 14.26 23.38
N GLU A 8 -10.02 14.48 24.34
CA GLU A 8 -10.06 13.69 25.57
C GLU A 8 -10.41 12.22 25.31
N MET A 9 -11.36 11.97 24.41
CA MET A 9 -11.72 10.61 23.97
C MET A 9 -10.53 9.91 23.30
N LEU A 10 -9.81 10.61 22.42
CA LEU A 10 -8.64 10.09 21.72
C LEU A 10 -7.50 9.75 22.71
N ALA A 11 -7.22 10.65 23.65
CA ALA A 11 -6.19 10.44 24.69
C ALA A 11 -6.55 9.25 25.61
N ARG A 12 -7.85 9.07 25.94
CA ARG A 12 -8.32 7.92 26.71
C ARG A 12 -8.17 6.61 25.94
N HIS A 13 -8.48 6.62 24.64
CA HIS A 13 -8.29 5.48 23.77
C HIS A 13 -6.80 5.08 23.68
N GLN A 14 -5.92 6.05 23.43
CA GLN A 14 -4.47 5.84 23.36
C GLN A 14 -3.92 5.20 24.65
N ARG A 15 -4.31 5.71 25.82
CA ARG A 15 -3.90 5.14 27.12
C ARG A 15 -4.33 3.68 27.27
N ARG A 16 -5.59 3.36 26.96
CA ARG A 16 -6.09 1.98 27.02
C ARG A 16 -5.33 1.05 26.07
N THR A 17 -5.03 1.52 24.86
CA THR A 17 -4.27 0.75 23.88
C THR A 17 -2.85 0.47 24.37
N GLN A 18 -2.21 1.45 25.01
CA GLN A 18 -0.88 1.29 25.60
C GLN A 18 -0.88 0.32 26.79
N GLU A 19 -1.86 0.44 27.70
CA GLU A 19 -2.02 -0.47 28.84
C GLU A 19 -2.21 -1.92 28.39
N MET A 20 -3.07 -2.13 27.38
CA MET A 20 -3.26 -3.44 26.75
C MET A 20 -1.96 -3.96 26.14
N ALA A 21 -1.24 -3.14 25.38
CA ALA A 21 0.04 -3.57 24.77
C ALA A 21 1.08 -3.99 25.81
N VAL A 22 1.19 -3.26 26.92
CA VAL A 22 2.08 -3.64 28.03
C VAL A 22 1.64 -4.96 28.65
N GLN A 23 0.34 -5.18 28.84
CA GLN A 23 -0.17 -6.41 29.42
C GLN A 23 0.07 -7.62 28.49
N GLU A 24 -0.19 -7.49 27.20
CA GLU A 24 0.02 -8.57 26.22
C GLU A 24 1.49 -8.95 26.09
N LEU A 25 2.40 -7.97 26.06
CA LEU A 25 3.84 -8.23 26.07
C LEU A 25 4.30 -8.94 27.35
N ARG A 26 3.73 -8.59 28.51
CA ARG A 26 4.01 -9.28 29.78
C ARG A 26 3.52 -10.72 29.76
N ASN A 27 2.31 -10.96 29.24
CA ASN A 27 1.73 -12.30 29.13
C ASN A 27 2.56 -13.20 28.21
N ALA A 28 3.20 -12.62 27.20
CA ALA A 28 4.02 -13.32 26.23
C ALA A 28 5.53 -13.34 26.55
N SER A 29 5.94 -13.04 27.79
CA SER A 29 7.36 -12.95 28.16
C SER A 29 8.15 -14.22 27.81
N THR A 30 7.60 -15.41 28.07
CA THR A 30 8.24 -16.69 27.72
C THR A 30 8.44 -16.85 26.22
N LEU A 31 7.44 -16.45 25.41
CA LEU A 31 7.54 -16.46 23.95
C LEU A 31 8.62 -15.48 23.46
N ILE A 32 8.66 -14.29 24.03
CA ILE A 32 9.64 -13.25 23.71
C ILE A 32 11.06 -13.72 24.02
N GLU A 33 11.31 -14.30 25.20
CA GLU A 33 12.64 -14.82 25.55
C GLU A 33 13.07 -15.97 24.63
N ALA A 34 12.18 -16.92 24.36
CA ALA A 34 12.47 -18.00 23.40
C ALA A 34 12.78 -17.45 22.00
N PHE A 35 12.08 -16.41 21.57
CA PHE A 35 12.33 -15.78 20.27
C PHE A 35 13.66 -15.00 20.23
N LYS A 36 14.06 -14.34 21.33
CA LYS A 36 15.38 -13.71 21.44
C LYS A 36 16.49 -14.72 21.27
N GLU A 37 16.40 -15.89 21.91
CA GLU A 37 17.37 -16.97 21.75
C GLU A 37 17.42 -17.49 20.30
N TYR A 38 16.24 -17.70 19.70
CA TYR A 38 16.09 -18.11 18.30
C TYR A 38 16.76 -17.12 17.31
N ALA A 39 16.56 -15.83 17.52
CA ALA A 39 17.15 -14.76 16.71
C ALA A 39 18.66 -14.60 16.97
N HIS A 40 19.09 -14.72 18.23
CA HIS A 40 20.50 -14.65 18.61
C HIS A 40 21.32 -15.77 17.98
N ALA A 41 20.78 -16.98 17.90
CA ALA A 41 21.40 -18.11 17.20
C ALA A 41 21.63 -17.84 15.69
N ARG A 42 20.97 -16.82 15.13
CA ARG A 42 21.11 -16.36 13.74
C ARG A 42 21.81 -15.01 13.63
N GLY A 43 22.46 -14.56 14.70
CA GLY A 43 23.27 -13.35 14.72
C GLY A 43 22.48 -12.05 14.91
N VAL A 44 21.20 -12.11 15.29
CA VAL A 44 20.38 -10.91 15.56
C VAL A 44 20.15 -10.76 17.06
N LEU A 45 20.62 -9.65 17.63
CA LEU A 45 20.38 -9.31 19.02
C LEU A 45 19.06 -8.52 19.15
N LEU A 46 18.10 -9.06 19.90
CA LEU A 46 16.83 -8.41 20.19
C LEU A 46 16.75 -8.05 21.68
N THR A 47 16.26 -6.86 21.97
CA THR A 47 16.00 -6.35 23.33
C THR A 47 14.49 -6.26 23.58
N ASP A 48 14.05 -5.98 24.80
CA ASP A 48 12.62 -5.77 25.11
C ASP A 48 11.98 -4.69 24.24
N SER A 49 12.72 -3.62 23.92
CA SER A 49 12.27 -2.54 23.04
C SER A 49 12.10 -2.96 21.57
N SER A 50 12.56 -4.16 21.20
CA SER A 50 12.36 -4.71 19.86
C SER A 50 10.95 -5.28 19.68
N PHE A 51 10.20 -5.49 20.77
CA PHE A 51 8.90 -6.16 20.75
C PHE A 51 7.75 -5.17 20.92
N HIS A 52 6.72 -5.34 20.10
CA HIS A 52 5.54 -4.48 20.09
C HIS A 52 4.28 -5.33 19.94
N TYR A 53 3.23 -4.96 20.67
CA TYR A 53 1.90 -5.51 20.46
C TYR A 53 1.01 -4.50 19.75
N SER A 54 0.24 -4.98 18.78
CA SER A 54 -0.90 -4.25 18.25
C SER A 54 -2.04 -5.23 17.96
N PRO A 55 -3.31 -4.89 18.26
CA PRO A 55 -4.43 -5.80 18.00
C PRO A 55 -4.49 -6.35 16.57
N PRO A 56 -4.19 -5.57 15.52
CA PRO A 56 -4.19 -6.08 14.14
C PRO A 56 -3.11 -7.10 13.83
N LEU A 57 -1.98 -7.08 14.53
CA LEU A 57 -0.76 -7.82 14.14
C LEU A 57 -0.26 -8.80 15.20
N GLY A 58 -0.89 -8.86 16.37
CA GLY A 58 -0.37 -9.62 17.50
C GLY A 58 0.96 -9.05 17.99
N ILE A 59 1.88 -9.95 18.35
CA ILE A 59 3.17 -9.64 18.92
C ILE A 59 4.23 -9.68 17.83
N THR A 60 4.84 -8.53 17.59
CA THR A 60 5.86 -8.35 16.56
C THR A 60 7.24 -8.11 17.16
N ALA A 61 8.26 -8.64 16.50
CA ALA A 61 9.66 -8.33 16.77
C ALA A 61 10.23 -7.53 15.60
N SER A 62 11.01 -6.50 15.89
CA SER A 62 11.58 -5.59 14.89
C SER A 62 13.09 -5.43 15.05
N ALA A 63 13.83 -5.62 13.96
CA ALA A 63 15.25 -5.26 13.83
C ALA A 63 15.61 -5.08 12.35
N PRO A 64 16.62 -4.26 12.00
CA PRO A 64 17.06 -4.11 10.61
C PRO A 64 17.40 -5.46 9.97
N GLY A 65 16.74 -5.80 8.85
CA GLY A 65 16.95 -7.04 8.11
C GLY A 65 16.55 -8.32 8.85
N LEU A 66 15.72 -8.23 9.90
CA LEU A 66 15.32 -9.36 10.74
C LEU A 66 14.81 -10.54 9.90
N LEU A 67 13.89 -10.31 8.96
CA LEU A 67 13.33 -11.40 8.16
C LEU A 67 14.42 -12.17 7.37
N LEU A 68 15.33 -11.45 6.75
CA LEU A 68 16.43 -12.03 5.96
C LEU A 68 17.44 -12.77 6.83
N ALA A 69 17.64 -12.34 8.08
CA ALA A 69 18.49 -13.08 9.02
C ALA A 69 17.81 -14.37 9.52
N LEU A 70 16.47 -14.41 9.54
CA LEU A 70 15.69 -15.55 10.01
C LEU A 70 15.36 -16.58 8.94
N THR A 71 15.65 -16.29 7.67
CA THR A 71 15.24 -17.08 6.50
C THR A 71 16.35 -17.21 5.47
N ASP A 72 16.27 -18.24 4.63
CA ASP A 72 17.15 -18.38 3.47
C ASP A 72 16.57 -17.75 2.19
N ILE A 73 15.42 -17.06 2.29
CA ILE A 73 14.82 -16.37 1.13
C ILE A 73 15.65 -15.15 0.74
N LYS A 74 15.74 -14.90 -0.56
CA LYS A 74 16.51 -13.78 -1.11
C LYS A 74 15.59 -12.89 -1.93
N ALA A 75 15.69 -11.59 -1.68
CA ALA A 75 15.10 -10.59 -2.57
C ALA A 75 15.96 -10.48 -3.85
N ASP A 76 15.33 -10.15 -4.98
CA ASP A 76 16.03 -9.76 -6.21
C ASP A 76 16.81 -8.46 -5.92
N GLY A 77 18.12 -8.47 -6.15
CA GLY A 77 19.00 -7.33 -5.82
C GLY A 77 18.73 -6.06 -6.63
N ARG A 78 17.97 -6.12 -7.74
CA ARG A 78 17.63 -4.96 -8.57
C ARG A 78 16.39 -4.23 -8.08
N ASP A 79 15.36 -4.95 -7.65
CA ASP A 79 14.08 -4.34 -7.27
C ASP A 79 13.63 -4.61 -5.83
N GLY A 80 14.35 -5.45 -5.09
CA GLY A 80 14.09 -5.77 -3.68
C GLY A 80 12.80 -6.56 -3.45
N LEU A 81 12.30 -7.24 -4.48
CA LEU A 81 11.11 -8.09 -4.40
C LEU A 81 11.47 -9.56 -4.18
N PHE A 82 10.61 -10.29 -3.50
CA PHE A 82 10.70 -11.73 -3.33
C PHE A 82 9.86 -12.42 -4.39
N SER A 83 10.44 -13.39 -5.09
CA SER A 83 9.73 -14.26 -6.03
C SER A 83 8.66 -15.05 -5.29
N TRP A 84 7.43 -15.06 -5.82
CA TRP A 84 6.34 -15.83 -5.24
C TRP A 84 6.64 -17.33 -5.20
N ALA A 85 7.27 -17.85 -6.26
CA ALA A 85 7.63 -19.26 -6.37
C ALA A 85 8.65 -19.68 -5.29
N ASP A 86 9.63 -18.83 -5.00
CA ASP A 86 10.65 -19.11 -3.98
C ASP A 86 10.10 -18.88 -2.57
N LEU A 87 9.32 -17.82 -2.40
CA LEU A 87 8.70 -17.47 -1.12
C LEU A 87 7.79 -18.58 -0.60
N THR A 88 6.94 -19.12 -1.47
CA THR A 88 5.94 -20.15 -1.10
C THR A 88 6.52 -21.54 -0.88
N GLN A 89 7.80 -21.77 -1.21
CA GLN A 89 8.52 -22.99 -0.83
C GLN A 89 8.96 -22.98 0.64
N VAL A 90 9.15 -21.80 1.22
CA VAL A 90 9.70 -21.63 2.58
C VAL A 90 8.62 -21.19 3.57
N LEU A 91 7.69 -20.35 3.13
CA LEU A 91 6.65 -19.76 3.96
C LEU A 91 5.27 -19.97 3.32
N GLN A 92 4.28 -20.36 4.12
CA GLN A 92 2.94 -20.67 3.61
C GLN A 92 2.05 -19.42 3.65
N PRO A 93 1.44 -18.99 2.53
CA PRO A 93 0.51 -17.87 2.55
C PRO A 93 -0.72 -18.21 3.41
N GLU A 94 -1.10 -17.32 4.31
CA GLU A 94 -2.24 -17.51 5.22
C GLU A 94 -3.55 -17.14 4.52
N ILE A 95 -4.46 -18.10 4.37
CA ILE A 95 -5.73 -17.89 3.65
C ILE A 95 -6.64 -16.88 4.38
N PHE A 96 -6.56 -16.81 5.71
CA PHE A 96 -7.44 -15.98 6.54
C PHE A 96 -6.74 -14.74 7.15
N ASP A 97 -5.48 -14.49 6.78
CA ASP A 97 -4.68 -13.37 7.27
C ASP A 97 -3.86 -12.78 6.11
N SER A 98 -4.55 -11.95 5.32
CA SER A 98 -4.04 -11.31 4.12
C SER A 98 -2.73 -10.57 4.39
N GLY A 99 -1.70 -10.87 3.60
CA GLY A 99 -0.36 -10.32 3.79
C GLY A 99 0.52 -11.08 4.76
N CYS A 100 0.05 -12.15 5.41
CA CYS A 100 0.87 -12.98 6.29
C CYS A 100 1.34 -14.27 5.59
N PHE A 101 2.59 -14.64 5.88
CA PHE A 101 3.23 -15.86 5.41
C PHE A 101 3.76 -16.65 6.62
N ARG A 102 3.12 -17.78 6.92
CA ARG A 102 3.42 -18.62 8.07
C ARG A 102 4.77 -19.32 7.91
N GLY A 103 5.63 -19.15 8.89
CA GLY A 103 6.79 -20.01 9.13
C GLY A 103 6.63 -20.78 10.43
N THR A 104 7.64 -21.58 10.79
CA THR A 104 7.61 -22.40 12.01
C THR A 104 7.68 -21.58 13.30
N ASN A 105 8.53 -20.55 13.33
CA ASN A 105 8.83 -19.79 14.55
C ASN A 105 8.33 -18.34 14.51
N PHE A 106 7.90 -17.89 13.34
CA PHE A 106 7.41 -16.54 13.11
C PHE A 106 6.54 -16.51 11.86
N VAL A 107 5.83 -15.40 11.67
CA VAL A 107 5.04 -15.08 10.49
C VAL A 107 5.68 -13.88 9.81
N ALA A 108 6.09 -14.06 8.55
CA ALA A 108 6.54 -12.95 7.72
C ALA A 108 5.34 -12.18 7.20
N MET A 109 5.55 -10.90 6.90
CA MET A 109 4.47 -9.98 6.55
C MET A 109 4.79 -9.29 5.22
N ALA A 110 3.77 -9.02 4.42
CA ALA A 110 3.89 -8.14 3.26
C ALA A 110 4.24 -6.72 3.71
N HIS A 111 4.94 -5.99 2.84
CA HIS A 111 5.50 -4.68 3.16
C HIS A 111 4.43 -3.71 3.72
N PRO A 112 4.75 -2.87 4.73
CA PRO A 112 3.76 -2.00 5.39
C PRO A 112 3.00 -1.05 4.47
N CYS A 113 3.58 -0.69 3.32
CA CYS A 113 2.93 0.19 2.35
C CYS A 113 1.69 -0.42 1.66
N PHE A 114 1.45 -1.72 1.79
CA PHE A 114 0.18 -2.33 1.37
C PHE A 114 -0.97 -2.07 2.36
N ARG A 115 -0.66 -1.61 3.57
CA ARG A 115 -1.65 -1.42 4.64
C ARG A 115 -2.42 -0.12 4.45
N ARG A 116 -3.57 0.00 5.11
CA ARG A 116 -4.36 1.23 5.14
C ARG A 116 -3.49 2.40 5.59
N GLN A 117 -3.49 3.48 4.80
CA GLN A 117 -2.65 4.68 4.97
C GLN A 117 -1.14 4.39 5.04
N MET A 118 -0.68 3.23 4.55
CA MET A 118 0.73 2.79 4.60
C MET A 118 1.30 2.72 6.04
N HIS A 119 0.44 2.68 7.05
CA HIS A 119 0.84 2.74 8.44
C HIS A 119 1.21 1.33 8.98
N PRO A 120 2.35 1.17 9.65
CA PRO A 120 2.86 -0.14 10.06
C PRO A 120 2.04 -0.81 11.15
N GLY A 121 1.13 -0.11 11.84
CA GLY A 121 0.19 -0.70 12.81
C GLY A 121 -1.19 -1.05 12.23
N SER A 122 -1.42 -0.79 10.94
CA SER A 122 -2.73 -0.99 10.29
C SER A 122 -2.85 -2.37 9.63
N ASN A 123 -4.09 -2.74 9.28
CA ASN A 123 -4.42 -3.93 8.50
C ASN A 123 -4.15 -3.78 7.00
N TRP A 124 -4.07 -4.93 6.31
CA TRP A 124 -3.94 -5.07 4.85
C TRP A 124 -5.29 -4.94 4.11
N ALA A 125 -6.06 -3.93 4.50
CA ALA A 125 -7.31 -3.58 3.82
C ALA A 125 -7.06 -2.60 2.64
N PRO A 126 -7.86 -2.67 1.56
CA PRO A 126 -9.01 -3.55 1.40
C PRO A 126 -8.65 -4.96 0.93
N ARG A 127 -8.11 -5.21 -0.28
CA ARG A 127 -7.90 -6.60 -0.77
C ARG A 127 -6.81 -6.79 -1.83
N PHE A 128 -5.88 -5.83 -1.98
CA PHE A 128 -4.86 -5.93 -3.05
C PHE A 128 -4.07 -7.25 -2.95
N ILE A 129 -3.65 -7.62 -1.74
CA ILE A 129 -2.84 -8.81 -1.52
C ILE A 129 -3.65 -10.08 -1.82
N ASP A 130 -4.91 -10.16 -1.40
CA ASP A 130 -5.77 -11.32 -1.69
C ASP A 130 -5.91 -11.56 -3.19
N LEU A 131 -6.17 -10.49 -3.94
CA LEU A 131 -6.31 -10.55 -5.39
C LEU A 131 -4.99 -10.94 -6.04
N PHE A 132 -3.88 -10.36 -5.60
CA PHE A 132 -2.54 -10.71 -6.07
C PHE A 132 -2.20 -12.19 -5.80
N TRP A 133 -2.59 -12.71 -4.64
CA TRP A 133 -2.40 -14.12 -4.27
C TRP A 133 -3.24 -15.04 -5.15
N ALA A 134 -4.53 -14.72 -5.32
CA ALA A 134 -5.48 -15.49 -6.09
C ALA A 134 -5.20 -15.46 -7.61
N LEU A 135 -4.53 -14.42 -8.11
CA LEU A 135 -4.19 -14.29 -9.52
C LEU A 135 -3.25 -15.42 -9.95
N ASN A 136 -3.69 -16.24 -10.89
CA ASN A 136 -2.91 -17.34 -11.44
C ASN A 136 -3.10 -17.36 -12.97
N GLY A 137 -2.02 -17.66 -13.69
CA GLY A 137 -2.02 -17.73 -15.15
C GLY A 137 -0.83 -18.52 -15.65
N ILE A 138 -0.94 -19.11 -16.84
CA ILE A 138 0.16 -19.86 -17.45
C ILE A 138 1.30 -18.89 -17.74
N GLY A 139 2.48 -19.15 -17.16
CA GLY A 139 3.66 -18.30 -17.33
C GLY A 139 3.59 -16.95 -16.60
N LEU A 140 2.63 -16.75 -15.68
CA LEU A 140 2.56 -15.56 -14.84
C LEU A 140 3.59 -15.65 -13.71
N GLU A 141 4.58 -14.77 -13.73
CA GLU A 141 5.56 -14.61 -12.66
C GLU A 141 5.11 -13.50 -11.71
N LYS A 142 5.06 -13.82 -10.42
CA LYS A 142 4.65 -12.91 -9.35
C LYS A 142 5.84 -12.61 -8.43
N SER A 143 6.02 -11.35 -8.05
CA SER A 143 6.96 -10.96 -7.00
C SER A 143 6.37 -9.88 -6.11
N ILE A 144 6.67 -9.94 -4.81
CA ILE A 144 6.08 -9.06 -3.80
C ILE A 144 7.14 -8.60 -2.79
N ALA A 145 6.98 -7.40 -2.24
CA ALA A 145 7.81 -6.88 -1.16
C ALA A 145 7.30 -7.38 0.20
N LEU A 146 8.22 -7.78 1.06
CA LEU A 146 7.97 -8.16 2.44
C LEU A 146 8.44 -7.07 3.42
N ASP A 147 7.94 -7.10 4.64
CA ASP A 147 8.45 -6.34 5.77
C ASP A 147 9.76 -6.97 6.24
N GLU A 148 10.88 -6.51 5.67
CA GLU A 148 12.20 -7.09 5.92
C GLU A 148 12.68 -6.88 7.37
N ASN A 149 12.11 -5.89 8.07
CA ASN A 149 12.56 -5.47 9.38
C ASN A 149 11.70 -5.99 10.53
N ARG A 150 10.60 -6.68 10.24
CA ARG A 150 9.64 -7.07 11.27
C ARG A 150 8.94 -8.39 10.94
N VAL A 151 8.78 -9.21 11.97
CA VAL A 151 8.02 -10.46 11.91
C VAL A 151 7.04 -10.54 13.09
N ARG A 152 5.95 -11.29 12.94
CA ARG A 152 5.07 -11.65 14.07
C ARG A 152 5.56 -12.95 14.71
N ILE A 153 5.59 -13.05 16.03
CA ILE A 153 6.17 -14.18 16.76
C ILE A 153 5.13 -15.10 17.41
N ASP A 154 3.93 -14.59 17.67
CA ASP A 154 2.78 -15.38 18.07
C ASP A 154 2.15 -16.03 16.83
N VAL A 155 2.80 -17.09 16.35
CA VAL A 155 2.40 -17.82 15.12
C VAL A 155 0.94 -18.28 15.18
N ASP A 156 0.50 -18.76 16.35
CA ASP A 156 -0.88 -19.19 16.62
C ASP A 156 -1.70 -18.14 17.38
N GLY A 157 -1.24 -16.88 17.33
CA GLY A 157 -1.94 -15.73 17.89
C GLY A 157 -3.26 -15.41 17.18
N PRO A 158 -4.01 -14.43 17.71
CA PRO A 158 -5.28 -14.03 17.14
C PRO A 158 -5.10 -13.50 15.71
N MET A 159 -6.01 -13.92 14.82
CA MET A 159 -6.08 -13.41 13.46
C MET A 159 -7.08 -12.25 13.39
N TYR A 160 -6.76 -11.23 12.61
CA TYR A 160 -7.64 -10.09 12.39
C TYR A 160 -8.06 -10.05 10.93
N ALA A 161 -9.37 -10.07 10.67
CA ALA A 161 -9.91 -10.03 9.32
C ALA A 161 -10.81 -8.79 9.15
N GLU A 162 -10.50 -7.96 8.14
CA GLU A 162 -11.40 -6.91 7.66
C GLU A 162 -12.00 -7.34 6.32
N ALA A 163 -13.31 -7.52 6.25
CA ALA A 163 -14.02 -7.77 4.99
C ALA A 163 -14.31 -6.45 4.24
N ASP A 164 -13.36 -5.51 4.26
CA ASP A 164 -13.47 -4.24 3.54
C ASP A 164 -13.26 -4.52 2.05
N THR A 165 -14.22 -4.14 1.21
CA THR A 165 -14.16 -4.42 -0.22
C THR A 165 -14.30 -3.14 -1.04
N TRP A 166 -13.68 -3.16 -2.20
CA TRP A 166 -13.54 -2.01 -3.07
C TRP A 166 -13.66 -2.49 -4.50
N TYR A 167 -14.85 -2.43 -5.08
CA TYR A 167 -15.09 -2.99 -6.41
C TYR A 167 -14.40 -2.16 -7.49
N GLY A 168 -13.77 -2.80 -8.48
CA GLY A 168 -13.30 -2.09 -9.66
C GLY A 168 -14.46 -1.49 -10.49
N PRO A 169 -14.31 -0.29 -11.05
CA PRO A 169 -15.25 0.28 -12.02
C PRO A 169 -15.27 -0.53 -13.34
N PRO A 170 -16.41 -0.59 -14.07
CA PRO A 170 -16.37 -1.03 -15.46
C PRO A 170 -15.43 -0.15 -16.29
N PHE A 171 -14.64 -0.73 -17.18
CA PHE A 171 -13.67 0.05 -17.97
C PHE A 171 -13.79 -0.25 -19.46
N ASN A 172 -13.42 0.72 -20.30
CA ASN A 172 -13.25 0.49 -21.72
C ASN A 172 -12.11 -0.50 -21.95
N LYS A 173 -12.45 -1.74 -22.28
CA LYS A 173 -11.49 -2.83 -22.49
C LYS A 173 -10.67 -2.68 -23.77
N GLU A 174 -11.03 -1.75 -24.66
CA GLU A 174 -10.29 -1.47 -25.88
C GLU A 174 -9.09 -0.56 -25.62
N ILE A 175 -8.11 -1.05 -24.83
CA ILE A 175 -6.87 -0.33 -24.49
C ILE A 175 -6.15 0.19 -25.74
N SER A 176 -6.19 -0.59 -26.82
CA SER A 176 -5.62 -0.25 -28.14
C SER A 176 -6.19 1.06 -28.73
N GLN A 177 -7.36 1.52 -28.29
CA GLN A 177 -8.00 2.76 -28.75
C GLN A 177 -7.77 3.96 -27.83
N ILE A 178 -7.21 3.77 -26.63
CA ILE A 178 -6.92 4.87 -25.70
C ILE A 178 -5.85 5.79 -26.27
N ALA A 179 -6.15 7.07 -26.47
CA ALA A 179 -5.17 8.02 -26.99
C ALA A 179 -4.02 8.25 -25.99
N SER A 180 -2.80 8.45 -26.51
CA SER A 180 -1.68 8.91 -25.70
C SER A 180 -1.95 10.30 -25.15
N GLY A 181 -1.59 10.53 -23.90
CA GLY A 181 -1.85 11.80 -23.22
C GLY A 181 -1.81 11.65 -21.70
N ASN A 182 -1.99 12.78 -21.03
CA ASN A 182 -2.05 12.87 -19.59
C ASN A 182 -3.46 13.23 -19.13
N VAL A 183 -3.87 12.68 -18.00
CA VAL A 183 -5.09 13.02 -17.28
C VAL A 183 -4.72 13.25 -15.83
N LYS A 184 -5.07 14.42 -15.28
CA LYS A 184 -4.85 14.74 -13.88
C LYS A 184 -6.17 15.03 -13.20
N LEU A 185 -6.58 14.14 -12.30
CA LEU A 185 -7.82 14.22 -11.55
C LEU A 185 -7.53 14.75 -10.15
N ARG A 186 -8.44 15.59 -9.64
CA ARG A 186 -8.37 16.13 -8.28
C ARG A 186 -9.73 15.96 -7.60
N PRO A 187 -9.76 15.77 -6.27
CA PRO A 187 -11.01 15.86 -5.54
C PRO A 187 -11.64 17.26 -5.69
N PRO A 188 -12.94 17.40 -5.39
CA PRO A 188 -13.59 18.70 -5.38
C PRO A 188 -12.88 19.70 -4.44
N ALA A 189 -12.59 20.89 -4.96
CA ALA A 189 -11.83 21.92 -4.25
C ALA A 189 -12.56 22.51 -3.05
N ASP A 190 -13.88 22.29 -2.94
CA ASP A 190 -14.74 22.74 -1.84
C ASP A 190 -14.69 21.83 -0.60
N LEU A 191 -13.89 20.76 -0.62
CA LEU A 191 -13.76 19.84 0.51
C LEU A 191 -12.62 20.25 1.46
N SER A 192 -12.91 20.22 2.77
CA SER A 192 -11.89 20.35 3.81
C SER A 192 -10.97 19.13 3.86
N ILE A 193 -9.78 19.29 4.47
CA ILE A 193 -8.79 18.21 4.64
C ILE A 193 -9.41 16.99 5.32
N THR A 194 -10.21 17.20 6.36
CA THR A 194 -10.90 16.11 7.08
C THR A 194 -11.86 15.32 6.16
N ARG A 195 -12.56 16.00 5.25
CA ARG A 195 -13.44 15.35 4.27
C ARG A 195 -12.65 14.61 3.18
N LEU A 196 -11.53 15.18 2.75
CA LEU A 196 -10.60 14.48 1.85
C LEU A 196 -10.04 13.20 2.48
N GLN A 197 -9.69 13.25 3.77
CA GLN A 197 -9.25 12.09 4.52
C GLN A 197 -10.34 11.01 4.57
N MET A 198 -11.59 11.41 4.87
CA MET A 198 -12.71 10.47 5.01
C MET A 198 -13.16 9.85 3.68
N PHE A 199 -13.27 10.64 2.61
CA PHE A 199 -13.95 10.21 1.38
C PHE A 199 -13.02 10.02 0.18
N PHE A 200 -11.78 10.51 0.26
CA PHE A 200 -10.78 10.41 -0.81
C PHE A 200 -9.44 9.84 -0.32
N SER A 201 -9.40 9.25 0.89
CA SER A 201 -8.18 8.70 1.49
C SER A 201 -7.01 9.68 1.47
N SER A 202 -7.29 10.97 1.71
CA SER A 202 -6.29 12.05 1.65
C SER A 202 -5.60 12.17 0.29
N ALA A 203 -6.25 11.79 -0.81
CA ALA A 203 -5.71 12.02 -2.15
C ALA A 203 -5.68 13.52 -2.46
N TYR A 204 -4.53 14.03 -2.89
CA TYR A 204 -4.40 15.36 -3.48
C TYR A 204 -4.74 15.33 -4.97
N CYS A 205 -4.19 14.35 -5.69
CA CYS A 205 -4.51 14.11 -7.09
C CYS A 205 -4.17 12.67 -7.51
N VAL A 206 -4.74 12.25 -8.63
CA VAL A 206 -4.28 11.10 -9.41
C VAL A 206 -3.85 11.62 -10.78
N ASP A 207 -2.58 11.45 -11.10
CA ASP A 207 -2.00 11.78 -12.39
C ASP A 207 -1.79 10.50 -13.18
N ILE A 208 -2.28 10.46 -14.42
CA ILE A 208 -2.31 9.28 -15.28
C ILE A 208 -1.74 9.64 -16.63
N LYS A 209 -0.95 8.74 -17.20
CA LYS A 209 -0.37 8.89 -18.52
C LYS A 209 -0.50 7.62 -19.32
N TRP A 210 -0.99 7.77 -20.55
CA TRP A 210 -0.82 6.79 -21.61
C TRP A 210 0.23 7.28 -22.58
N SER A 211 1.14 6.39 -22.94
CA SER A 211 2.15 6.61 -23.96
C SER A 211 2.49 5.31 -24.67
N GLY A 212 3.44 5.32 -25.60
CA GLY A 212 3.89 4.12 -26.30
C GLY A 212 3.64 4.17 -27.80
N SER A 213 3.70 3.01 -28.43
CA SER A 213 3.56 2.82 -29.87
C SER A 213 2.23 2.15 -30.22
N SER A 214 2.06 1.81 -31.50
CA SER A 214 0.93 0.97 -31.94
C SER A 214 1.02 -0.47 -31.46
N VAL A 215 2.20 -0.95 -31.03
CA VAL A 215 2.42 -2.33 -30.59
C VAL A 215 2.30 -2.46 -29.08
N ILE A 216 3.00 -1.59 -28.34
CA ILE A 216 2.98 -1.58 -26.88
C ILE A 216 2.45 -0.23 -26.41
N LYS A 217 1.42 -0.28 -25.56
CA LYS A 217 0.94 0.89 -24.83
C LYS A 217 1.38 0.83 -23.38
N THR A 218 1.88 1.95 -22.89
CA THR A 218 2.36 2.09 -21.52
C THR A 218 1.40 2.94 -20.73
N PHE A 219 0.90 2.37 -19.63
CA PHE A 219 0.15 3.06 -18.60
C PHE A 219 1.08 3.45 -17.46
N GLN A 220 0.90 4.66 -16.93
CA GLN A 220 1.50 5.10 -15.68
C GLN A 220 0.44 5.82 -14.86
N ALA A 221 0.40 5.59 -13.55
CA ALA A 221 -0.44 6.34 -12.63
C ALA A 221 0.34 6.72 -11.37
N LEU A 222 0.09 7.92 -10.83
CA LEU A 222 0.68 8.41 -9.60
C LEU A 222 -0.44 9.03 -8.74
N GLU A 223 -0.69 8.44 -7.58
CA GLU A 223 -1.52 9.06 -6.54
C GLU A 223 -0.61 9.83 -5.59
N LEU A 224 -0.82 11.15 -5.53
CA LEU A 224 -0.24 12.00 -4.49
C LEU A 224 -1.22 12.15 -3.35
N LYS A 225 -0.73 12.03 -2.12
CA LYS A 225 -1.50 12.35 -0.92
C LYS A 225 -1.41 13.85 -0.60
N THR A 226 -2.29 14.33 0.26
CA THR A 226 -2.23 15.69 0.82
C THR A 226 -0.95 15.89 1.63
N GLU A 227 -0.56 17.15 1.84
CA GLU A 227 0.75 17.52 2.40
C GLU A 227 0.95 17.03 3.85
N ASP A 228 -0.14 16.85 4.60
CA ASP A 228 -0.14 16.31 5.96
C ASP A 228 0.17 14.81 6.04
N VAL A 229 0.10 14.09 4.91
CA VAL A 229 0.45 12.67 4.87
C VAL A 229 1.95 12.53 4.63
N GLN A 230 2.65 12.02 5.64
CA GLN A 230 4.08 11.76 5.62
C GLN A 230 4.38 10.37 6.17
N ILE A 231 5.48 9.79 5.70
CA ILE A 231 6.03 8.53 6.21
C ILE A 231 7.51 8.68 6.52
N ALA A 232 7.90 8.09 7.65
CA ALA A 232 9.28 8.06 8.12
C ALA A 232 10.08 7.00 7.38
N LEU A 233 11.29 7.35 6.93
CA LEU A 233 12.30 6.39 6.47
C LEU A 233 13.64 6.73 7.12
N GLY A 234 13.96 6.03 8.21
CA GLY A 234 15.07 6.43 9.08
C GLY A 234 14.70 7.71 9.84
N ASP A 235 15.60 8.69 9.83
CA ASP A 235 15.39 9.98 10.51
C ASP A 235 14.64 11.01 9.64
N ASP A 236 14.41 10.69 8.36
CA ASP A 236 13.80 11.60 7.38
C ASP A 236 12.30 11.35 7.21
N GLN A 237 11.55 12.41 6.90
CA GLN A 237 10.13 12.37 6.52
C GLN A 237 9.95 12.58 5.03
N TYR A 238 9.08 11.79 4.42
CA TYR A 238 8.76 11.86 3.00
C TYR A 238 7.26 11.91 2.75
N HIS A 239 6.85 12.59 1.69
CA HIS A 239 5.50 12.50 1.16
C HIS A 239 5.41 11.24 0.28
N PRO A 240 4.55 10.26 0.64
CA PRO A 240 4.39 9.06 -0.16
C PRO A 240 3.54 9.32 -1.40
N ALA A 241 3.93 8.70 -2.50
CA ALA A 241 3.12 8.63 -3.70
C ALA A 241 3.02 7.19 -4.20
N ARG A 242 1.80 6.68 -4.36
CA ARG A 242 1.59 5.35 -4.96
C ARG A 242 1.76 5.46 -6.46
N TYR A 243 2.59 4.61 -7.04
CA TYR A 243 2.91 4.63 -8.46
C TYR A 243 2.59 3.27 -9.07
N LEU A 244 1.89 3.26 -10.20
CA LEU A 244 1.67 2.07 -11.03
C LEU A 244 2.29 2.26 -12.41
N HIS A 245 2.76 1.17 -12.97
CA HIS A 245 3.23 1.09 -14.34
C HIS A 245 2.79 -0.23 -14.96
N ALA A 246 2.25 -0.17 -16.18
CA ALA A 246 1.85 -1.36 -16.91
C ALA A 246 2.14 -1.22 -18.41
N GLU A 247 2.43 -2.34 -19.06
CA GLU A 247 2.64 -2.42 -20.51
C GLU A 247 1.60 -3.35 -21.12
N PHE A 248 0.77 -2.81 -21.99
CA PHE A 248 -0.25 -3.53 -22.75
C PHE A 248 0.28 -3.88 -24.14
N ASP A 249 0.25 -5.16 -24.48
CA ASP A 249 0.57 -5.65 -25.81
C ASP A 249 -0.71 -5.71 -26.65
N THR A 250 -0.73 -4.92 -27.72
CA THR A 250 -1.91 -4.81 -28.59
C THR A 250 -2.17 -6.06 -29.43
N GLN A 251 -1.17 -6.92 -29.64
CA GLN A 251 -1.32 -8.15 -30.40
C GLN A 251 -1.93 -9.25 -29.54
N SER A 252 -1.38 -9.47 -28.34
CA SER A 252 -1.94 -10.46 -27.41
C SER A 252 -3.19 -9.96 -26.69
N ARG A 253 -3.45 -8.64 -26.72
CA ARG A 253 -4.54 -7.95 -26.03
C ARG A 253 -4.52 -8.12 -24.51
N THR A 254 -3.33 -8.27 -23.94
CA THR A 254 -3.10 -8.44 -22.50
C THR A 254 -2.03 -7.47 -22.02
N PHE A 255 -2.01 -7.18 -20.72
CA PHE A 255 -0.82 -6.61 -20.12
C PHE A 255 0.26 -7.70 -20.04
N ARG A 256 1.50 -7.34 -20.36
CA ARG A 256 2.68 -8.23 -20.30
C ARG A 256 3.58 -7.95 -19.11
N HIS A 257 3.43 -6.75 -18.53
CA HIS A 257 4.15 -6.26 -17.38
C HIS A 257 3.23 -5.35 -16.58
N PHE A 258 3.21 -5.53 -15.27
CA PHE A 258 2.49 -4.66 -14.34
C PHE A 258 3.24 -4.61 -13.01
N ASP A 259 3.66 -3.42 -12.59
CA ASP A 259 4.31 -3.23 -11.31
C ASP A 259 3.78 -2.00 -10.57
N GLY A 260 4.03 -2.00 -9.26
CA GLY A 260 3.66 -0.90 -8.40
C GLY A 260 4.74 -0.62 -7.38
N ALA A 261 4.86 0.66 -7.00
CA ALA A 261 5.87 1.16 -6.09
C ALA A 261 5.32 2.29 -5.22
N ILE A 262 6.02 2.58 -4.13
CA ILE A 262 5.90 3.86 -3.44
C ILE A 262 7.08 4.73 -3.82
N GLN A 263 6.81 5.95 -4.27
CA GLN A 263 7.80 7.01 -4.39
C GLN A 263 7.81 7.82 -3.10
N TYR A 264 9.00 8.10 -2.59
CA TYR A 264 9.23 8.89 -1.39
C TYR A 264 9.75 10.25 -1.82
N LEU A 265 8.86 11.24 -1.80
CA LEU A 265 9.16 12.60 -2.23
C LEU A 265 9.60 13.42 -1.03
N THR A 266 10.75 14.06 -1.11
CA THR A 266 11.09 15.17 -0.21
C THR A 266 10.04 16.28 -0.35
N SER A 267 9.95 17.19 0.63
CA SER A 267 9.03 18.32 0.53
C SER A 267 9.27 19.14 -0.75
N ALA A 268 10.52 19.34 -1.16
CA ALA A 268 10.84 20.06 -2.40
C ALA A 268 10.34 19.31 -3.65
N GLU A 269 10.57 18.00 -3.74
CA GLU A 269 10.09 17.17 -4.85
C GLU A 269 8.55 17.11 -4.89
N TYR A 270 7.90 16.99 -3.73
CA TYR A 270 6.44 17.01 -3.60
C TYR A 270 5.85 18.32 -4.12
N GLN A 271 6.35 19.46 -3.66
CA GLN A 271 5.91 20.78 -4.12
C GLN A 271 6.14 20.95 -5.64
N ALA A 272 7.27 20.48 -6.15
CA ALA A 272 7.56 20.50 -7.58
C ALA A 272 6.70 19.52 -8.39
N ARG A 273 6.17 18.44 -7.81
CA ARG A 273 5.39 17.43 -8.53
C ARG A 273 3.89 17.66 -8.44
N ARG A 274 3.38 18.19 -7.31
CA ARG A 274 1.95 18.22 -7.00
C ARG A 274 1.12 19.02 -7.99
N ASP A 275 1.66 20.10 -8.55
CA ASP A 275 0.95 20.95 -9.50
C ASP A 275 1.33 20.71 -10.97
N ASN A 276 2.30 19.82 -11.21
CA ASN A 276 2.78 19.46 -12.54
C ASN A 276 2.31 18.06 -12.96
N ASP A 277 2.22 17.79 -14.25
CA ASP A 277 1.82 16.47 -14.77
C ASP A 277 3.04 15.63 -15.22
N PHE A 278 2.80 14.39 -15.67
CA PHE A 278 3.84 13.53 -16.22
C PHE A 278 4.49 14.04 -17.54
N SER A 279 4.05 15.16 -18.12
CA SER A 279 4.69 15.76 -19.30
C SER A 279 5.85 16.67 -18.94
N MET A 280 5.95 17.11 -17.68
CA MET A 280 7.08 17.92 -17.25
C MET A 280 8.38 17.13 -17.30
N THR A 281 9.15 17.39 -18.35
CA THR A 281 10.60 17.18 -18.34
C THR A 281 11.19 18.23 -17.41
N TYR A 282 11.73 17.79 -16.27
CA TYR A 282 12.55 18.66 -15.43
C TYR A 282 13.71 19.18 -16.30
N LYS A 283 13.62 20.42 -16.78
CA LYS A 283 14.70 21.09 -17.54
C LYS A 283 15.90 21.45 -16.65
N THR A 284 16.03 20.80 -15.50
CA THR A 284 17.15 20.92 -14.58
C THR A 284 17.93 19.62 -14.61
N THR A 285 19.26 19.72 -14.62
CA THR A 285 20.24 18.63 -14.69
C THR A 285 20.20 17.66 -13.50
N GLN A 286 19.25 17.82 -12.58
CA GLN A 286 19.01 16.93 -11.45
C GLN A 286 17.73 16.13 -11.70
N HIS A 287 17.75 15.27 -12.70
CA HIS A 287 16.81 14.15 -12.82
C HIS A 287 17.11 13.12 -11.71
N VAL A 288 16.91 13.50 -10.45
CA VAL A 288 16.91 12.50 -9.39
C VAL A 288 15.53 11.88 -9.41
N LYS A 289 15.42 10.71 -10.05
CA LYS A 289 14.26 9.83 -9.89
C LYS A 289 14.01 9.71 -8.38
N PRO A 290 12.80 10.02 -7.88
CA PRO A 290 12.53 9.94 -6.45
C PRO A 290 12.96 8.58 -5.91
N LYS A 291 13.44 8.58 -4.67
CA LYS A 291 13.67 7.33 -3.93
C LYS A 291 12.38 6.52 -4.01
N SER A 292 12.47 5.25 -4.38
CA SER A 292 11.29 4.41 -4.57
C SER A 292 11.52 3.00 -4.05
N LYS A 293 10.46 2.39 -3.51
CA LYS A 293 10.42 0.98 -3.12
C LYS A 293 9.37 0.30 -3.98
N LYS A 294 9.79 -0.63 -4.84
CA LYS A 294 8.86 -1.48 -5.57
C LYS A 294 8.15 -2.38 -4.56
N LEU A 295 6.84 -2.54 -4.74
CA LEU A 295 5.98 -3.31 -3.85
C LEU A 295 5.55 -4.63 -4.46
N PHE A 296 5.26 -4.65 -5.76
CA PHE A 296 4.93 -5.87 -6.47
C PHE A 296 5.35 -5.77 -7.93
N LYS A 297 5.42 -6.93 -8.59
CA LYS A 297 5.67 -7.07 -10.01
C LYS A 297 4.96 -8.32 -10.52
N LEU A 298 4.28 -8.18 -11.64
CA LEU A 298 3.62 -9.23 -12.40
C LEU A 298 4.18 -9.19 -13.82
N ASN A 299 4.75 -10.31 -14.27
CA ASN A 299 5.22 -10.49 -15.64
C ASN A 299 4.49 -11.68 -16.27
N GLY A 300 4.07 -11.54 -17.52
CA GLY A 300 3.23 -12.53 -18.19
C GLY A 300 1.88 -11.94 -18.58
N ALA A 301 1.01 -12.77 -19.15
CA ALA A 301 -0.30 -12.33 -19.62
C ALA A 301 -1.23 -12.02 -18.43
N ILE A 302 -1.66 -10.76 -18.33
CA ILE A 302 -2.60 -10.26 -17.33
C ILE A 302 -3.80 -9.67 -18.10
N GLU A 303 -4.99 -10.15 -17.79
CA GLU A 303 -6.22 -9.68 -18.43
C GLU A 303 -6.52 -8.23 -18.03
N VAL A 304 -7.27 -7.53 -18.89
CA VAL A 304 -7.64 -6.13 -18.64
C VAL A 304 -8.45 -6.01 -17.34
N ASP A 305 -9.33 -6.96 -17.07
CA ASP A 305 -10.17 -6.94 -15.87
C ASP A 305 -9.33 -7.09 -14.59
N ASP A 306 -8.39 -8.03 -14.57
CA ASP A 306 -7.46 -8.22 -13.45
C ASP A 306 -6.62 -6.96 -13.21
N TRP A 307 -6.13 -6.33 -14.27
CA TRP A 307 -5.37 -5.08 -14.19
C TRP A 307 -6.20 -3.92 -13.62
N VAL A 308 -7.46 -3.75 -14.06
CA VAL A 308 -8.37 -2.72 -13.51
C VAL A 308 -8.66 -2.97 -12.03
N GLU A 309 -8.95 -4.23 -11.66
CA GLU A 309 -9.27 -4.60 -10.29
C GLU A 309 -8.07 -4.36 -9.35
N LEU A 310 -6.89 -4.87 -9.72
CA LEU A 310 -5.66 -4.66 -8.95
C LEU A 310 -5.27 -3.18 -8.86
N SER A 311 -5.41 -2.41 -9.94
CA SER A 311 -5.14 -0.96 -9.92
C SER A 311 -6.07 -0.24 -8.96
N SER A 312 -7.36 -0.59 -8.96
CA SER A 312 -8.38 0.00 -8.09
C SER A 312 -8.12 -0.32 -6.62
N HIS A 313 -7.69 -1.54 -6.32
CA HIS A 313 -7.33 -1.95 -4.96
C HIS A 313 -5.98 -1.38 -4.49
N PHE A 314 -5.02 -1.16 -5.40
CA PHE A 314 -3.76 -0.51 -5.04
C PHE A 314 -3.98 0.95 -4.64
N PHE A 315 -4.89 1.64 -5.32
CA PHE A 315 -5.35 3.00 -5.00
C PHE A 315 -6.64 3.02 -4.17
N ALA A 316 -6.85 1.99 -3.35
CA ALA A 316 -8.07 1.84 -2.56
C ALA A 316 -8.46 3.09 -1.76
N ALA A 317 -9.77 3.24 -1.57
CA ALA A 317 -10.42 4.37 -0.90
C ALA A 317 -10.24 5.74 -1.61
N ASN A 318 -9.73 5.75 -2.84
CA ASN A 318 -9.64 6.94 -3.68
C ASN A 318 -10.62 6.87 -4.87
N PRO A 319 -11.74 7.62 -4.82
CA PRO A 319 -12.72 7.67 -5.90
C PRO A 319 -12.20 8.20 -7.24
N LEU A 320 -11.04 8.87 -7.27
CA LEU A 320 -10.47 9.40 -8.52
C LEU A 320 -10.10 8.29 -9.51
N MET A 321 -9.72 7.10 -9.03
CA MET A 321 -9.51 5.96 -9.93
C MET A 321 -10.82 5.46 -10.57
N PHE A 322 -11.96 5.60 -9.88
CA PHE A 322 -13.26 5.31 -10.50
C PHE A 322 -13.61 6.37 -11.51
N GLU A 323 -13.44 7.64 -11.17
CA GLU A 323 -13.66 8.73 -12.11
C GLU A 323 -12.84 8.52 -13.38
N TYR A 324 -11.60 8.07 -13.26
CA TYR A 324 -10.76 7.76 -14.41
C TYR A 324 -11.35 6.66 -15.30
N PHE A 325 -11.76 5.55 -14.71
CA PHE A 325 -12.22 4.39 -15.48
C PHE A 325 -13.69 4.52 -15.96
N ASN A 326 -14.57 5.14 -15.17
CA ASN A 326 -16.00 5.29 -15.45
C ASN A 326 -16.41 6.66 -16.02
N GLY A 327 -15.56 7.68 -15.90
CA GLY A 327 -15.94 9.07 -16.16
C GLY A 327 -16.78 9.73 -15.05
N ALA A 328 -17.03 9.03 -13.93
CA ALA A 328 -17.80 9.55 -12.79
C ALA A 328 -17.39 8.87 -11.47
N TYR A 329 -17.66 9.53 -10.35
CA TYR A 329 -17.53 8.91 -9.02
C TYR A 329 -18.60 7.82 -8.79
N PRO A 330 -18.37 6.89 -7.86
CA PRO A 330 -19.42 5.99 -7.38
C PRO A 330 -20.62 6.77 -6.82
N ASP A 331 -21.85 6.28 -7.02
CA ASP A 331 -23.09 6.93 -6.59
C ASP A 331 -23.09 7.32 -5.11
N HIS A 332 -22.52 6.48 -4.23
CA HIS A 332 -22.45 6.79 -2.81
C HIS A 332 -21.57 8.01 -2.51
N ILE A 333 -20.50 8.23 -3.27
CA ILE A 333 -19.65 9.43 -3.17
C ILE A 333 -20.42 10.65 -3.66
N LEU A 334 -21.11 10.56 -4.80
CA LEU A 334 -21.94 11.65 -5.31
C LEU A 334 -23.00 12.07 -4.28
N ASN A 335 -23.73 11.10 -3.72
CA ASN A 335 -24.71 11.33 -2.66
C ASN A 335 -24.11 11.98 -1.40
N ILE A 336 -22.88 11.60 -1.01
CA ILE A 336 -22.17 12.22 0.12
C ILE A 336 -21.84 13.67 -0.22
N LEU A 337 -21.28 13.94 -1.40
CA LEU A 337 -20.89 15.29 -1.81
C LEU A 337 -22.10 16.23 -1.84
N GLU A 338 -23.24 15.76 -2.38
CA GLU A 338 -24.50 16.53 -2.38
C GLU A 338 -24.94 16.89 -0.95
N LYS A 339 -24.93 15.92 -0.04
CA LYS A 339 -25.30 16.15 1.38
C LYS A 339 -24.33 17.12 2.05
N LEU A 340 -23.03 17.00 1.81
CA LEU A 340 -22.02 17.89 2.38
C LEU A 340 -22.18 19.33 1.90
N ARG A 341 -22.54 19.52 0.62
CA ARG A 341 -22.83 20.84 0.04
C ARG A 341 -24.16 21.41 0.51
N ALA A 342 -25.11 20.58 0.91
CA ALA A 342 -26.37 21.01 1.51
C ALA A 342 -26.22 21.49 2.97
N LEU A 343 -25.10 21.21 3.64
CA LEU A 343 -24.85 21.69 5.01
C LEU A 343 -24.73 23.23 5.05
N PRO A 344 -25.08 23.88 6.18
CA PRO A 344 -24.80 25.30 6.40
C PRO A 344 -23.29 25.58 6.28
N GLU A 345 -22.92 26.77 5.83
CA GLU A 345 -21.52 27.15 5.56
C GLU A 345 -20.58 26.93 6.75
N GLU A 346 -21.05 27.15 7.97
CA GLU A 346 -20.32 26.90 9.23
C GLU A 346 -20.00 25.41 9.48
N ARG A 347 -20.67 24.50 8.76
CA ARG A 347 -20.50 23.04 8.84
C ARG A 347 -20.07 22.43 7.50
N ARG A 348 -19.92 23.25 6.45
CA ARG A 348 -19.26 22.87 5.20
C ARG A 348 -17.76 22.82 5.46
#